data_AF-H1Y451-F1
#
_entry.id   AF-H1Y451-F1
#
_cell.length_a   1.000
_cell.length_b   1.000
_cell.length_c   1.000
_cell.angle_alpha   90.00
_cell.angle_beta   90.00
_cell.angle_gamma   90.00
#
_symmetry.space_group_name_H-M   'P 1'
#
loop_
_entity.id
_entity.type
_entity.pdbx_description
1 polymer ?
#
loop_
_entity_poly.entity_id
_entity_poly.type
_entity_poly.pdbx_seq_one_letter_code
_entity_poly.pdbx_strand_id
1 'polypeptide(L)' 'MEDTIYLLVKVRIKTSYPNIHDAIAELQTETVYSVSSTENVEVTATELIQLKTKK' A
#
# COMPACT_ATOMS: atom_id res chain seq x y z
N MET A 1 -18.00 -16.84 -3.23
CA MET A 1 -17.56 -16.52 -1.86
C MET A 1 -16.77 -15.24 -1.96
N GLU A 2 -17.12 -14.24 -1.17
CA GLU A 2 -16.43 -12.95 -1.15
C GLU A 2 -15.70 -12.85 0.19
N ASP A 3 -14.43 -12.48 0.15
CA ASP A 3 -13.62 -12.25 1.35
C ASP A 3 -12.61 -11.13 1.08
N THR A 4 -12.13 -10.51 2.16
CA THR A 4 -11.17 -9.40 2.11
C THR A 4 -9.80 -9.88 2.55
N ILE A 5 -8.80 -9.72 1.69
CA ILE A 5 -7.40 -10.01 2.03
C ILE A 5 -6.60 -8.73 2.18
N TYR A 6 -5.64 -8.75 3.12
CA TYR A 6 -4.71 -7.66 3.34
C TYR A 6 -3.32 -8.08 2.87
N LEU A 7 -2.78 -7.37 1.88
CA LEU A 7 -1.41 -7.57 1.42
C LEU A 7 -0.47 -6.59 2.14
N LEU A 8 0.42 -7.12 2.97
CA LEU A 8 1.46 -6.32 3.64
C LEU A 8 2.77 -6.41 2.86
N VAL A 9 3.24 -5.27 2.35
CA VAL A 9 4.51 -5.15 1.65
C VAL A 9 5.55 -4.53 2.57
N LYS A 10 6.70 -5.20 2.72
CA LYS A 10 7.85 -4.66 3.43
C LYS A 10 8.75 -3.91 2.46
N VAL A 11 8.93 -2.61 2.70
CA VAL A 11 9.83 -1.77 1.92
C VAL A 11 10.95 -1.25 2.82
N ARG A 12 12.19 -1.28 2.32
CA ARG A 12 13.33 -0.61 2.95
C ARG A 12 13.63 0.64 2.14
N ILE A 13 13.66 1.79 2.81
CA ILE A 13 13.85 3.08 2.15
C ILE A 13 15.05 3.80 2.73
N LYS A 14 15.66 4.65 1.91
CA LYS A 14 16.61 5.67 2.31
C LYS A 14 16.02 7.00 1.87
N THR A 15 15.94 7.96 2.77
CA THR A 15 15.28 9.24 2.51
C THR A 15 16.15 10.40 3.00
N SER A 16 16.02 11.55 2.34
CA SER A 16 16.57 12.83 2.78
C SER A 16 15.59 13.64 3.63
N TYR A 17 14.32 13.21 3.75
CA TYR A 17 13.36 13.88 4.61
C TYR A 17 13.81 13.78 6.08
N PRO A 18 13.78 14.89 6.85
CA PRO A 18 14.11 14.88 8.27
C PRO A 18 13.06 14.13 9.09
N ASN A 19 11.83 14.06 8.59
CA ASN A 19 10.74 13.34 9.22
C ASN A 19 10.32 12.15 8.35
N ILE A 20 10.29 10.95 8.96
CA ILE A 20 9.86 9.73 8.27
C ILE A 20 8.40 9.81 7.80
N HIS A 21 7.55 10.60 8.45
CA HIS A 21 6.15 10.78 8.05
C HIS A 21 6.00 11.40 6.66
N ASP A 22 6.90 12.31 6.27
CA ASP A 22 6.89 12.92 4.95
C ASP A 22 7.24 11.89 3.87
N ALA A 23 8.26 11.05 4.14
CA ALA A 23 8.63 9.95 3.25
C ALA A 23 7.52 8.89 3.13
N ILE A 24 6.80 8.61 4.21
CA ILE A 24 5.65 7.69 4.20
C ILE A 24 4.49 8.29 3.38
N ALA A 25 4.20 9.58 3.55
CA ALA A 25 3.14 10.26 2.81
C ALA A 25 3.44 10.33 1.29
N GLU A 26 4.69 10.62 0.94
CA GLU A 26 5.16 10.58 -0.46
C GLU A 26 4.94 9.17 -1.05
N LEU A 27 5.42 8.13 -0.37
CA LEU A 27 5.23 6.76 -0.85
C LEU A 27 3.76 6.38 -0.96
N GLN A 28 2.91 6.76 -0.01
CA GLN A 28 1.47 6.47 -0.08
C GLN A 28 0.77 7.17 -1.25
N THR A 29 1.25 8.34 -1.64
CA THR A 29 0.66 9.13 -2.72
C THR A 29 1.16 8.65 -4.08
N GLU A 30 2.43 8.28 -4.17
CA GLU A 30 3.09 7.92 -5.43
C GLU A 30 3.10 6.41 -5.72
N THR A 31 2.76 5.56 -4.75
CA THR A 31 2.72 4.11 -4.97
C THR A 31 1.61 3.75 -5.95
N VAL A 32 2.02 3.20 -7.09
CA VAL A 32 1.14 2.48 -8.01
C VAL A 32 1.32 0.98 -7.78
N TYR A 33 0.22 0.27 -7.57
CA TYR A 33 0.22 -1.18 -7.42
C TYR A 33 -0.78 -1.82 -8.39
N SER A 34 -0.57 -3.09 -8.72
CA SER A 34 -1.47 -3.88 -9.55
C SER A 34 -1.70 -5.23 -8.90
N VAL A 35 -2.97 -5.57 -8.66
CA VAL A 35 -3.41 -6.89 -8.26
C VAL A 35 -4.36 -7.38 -9.34
N SER A 36 -4.08 -8.54 -9.92
CA SER A 36 -4.82 -9.08 -11.06
C SER A 36 -5.59 -10.33 -10.68
N SER A 37 -6.73 -10.54 -11.34
CA SER A 37 -7.47 -11.79 -11.29
C SER A 37 -6.66 -12.94 -11.90
N THR A 38 -6.93 -14.15 -11.43
CA THR A 38 -6.42 -15.41 -11.98
C THR A 38 -7.59 -16.33 -12.28
N GLU A 39 -7.33 -17.51 -12.84
CA GLU A 39 -8.37 -18.53 -13.07
C GLU A 39 -9.16 -18.92 -11.80
N ASN A 40 -8.57 -18.74 -10.61
CA ASN A 40 -9.15 -19.17 -9.34
C ASN A 40 -9.57 -18.00 -8.42
N VAL A 41 -9.24 -16.75 -8.77
CA VAL A 41 -9.45 -15.58 -7.92
C VAL A 41 -9.84 -14.38 -8.77
N GLU A 42 -10.99 -13.76 -8.47
CA GLU A 42 -11.44 -12.52 -9.08
C GLU A 42 -11.20 -11.33 -8.15
N VAL A 43 -10.45 -10.34 -8.61
CA VAL A 43 -10.22 -9.09 -7.90
C VAL A 43 -11.33 -8.11 -8.25
N THR A 44 -12.24 -7.86 -7.31
CA THR A 44 -13.42 -7.00 -7.52
C THR A 44 -13.15 -5.53 -7.17
N ALA A 45 -12.25 -5.28 -6.21
CA ALA A 45 -11.83 -3.95 -5.79
C ALA A 45 -10.41 -4.00 -5.24
N THR A 46 -9.71 -2.87 -5.32
CA THR A 46 -8.45 -2.69 -4.61
C THR A 46 -8.39 -1.29 -4.01
N GLU A 47 -7.78 -1.19 -2.83
CA GLU A 47 -7.51 0.09 -2.18
C GLU A 47 -6.11 0.08 -1.53
N LEU A 48 -5.42 1.23 -1.58
CA LEU A 48 -4.21 1.43 -0.80
C LEU A 48 -4.60 1.94 0.59
N ILE A 49 -4.31 1.15 1.62
CA ILE A 49 -4.60 1.51 3.00
C ILE A 49 -3.65 2.64 3.44
N GLN A 50 -4.23 3.80 3.78
CA GLN A 50 -3.47 4.91 4.32
C GLN A 50 -3.10 4.66 5.79
N LEU A 51 -1.80 4.56 6.07
CA LEU A 51 -1.27 4.52 7.42
C LEU A 51 -1.40 5.90 8.07
N LYS A 52 -2.32 6.03 9.02
CA LYS A 52 -2.38 7.20 9.91
C LYS A 52 -1.28 7.09 10.95
N THR A 53 -0.09 7.58 10.63
CA THR A 53 0.99 7.66 11.59
C THR A 53 0.74 8.82 12.55
N LYS A 54 0.76 8.56 13.87
CA LYS A 54 0.64 9.63 14.89
C LYS A 54 1.82 10.61 14.75
N LYS A 55 1.52 11.91 14.81
CA LYS A 55 2.52 12.98 14.94
C LYS A 55 3.23 12.90 16.28
#